data_AF-V5A3S8-F1
#
_entry.id   AF-V5A3S8-F1
#
_cell.length_a   1.000
_cell.length_b   1.000
_cell.length_c   1.000
_cell.angle_alpha   90.00
_cell.angle_beta   90.00
_cell.angle_gamma   90.00
#
_symmetry.space_group_name_H-M   'P 1'
#
loop_
_entity.id
_entity.type
_entity.pdbx_description
1 polymer ?
#
loop_
_entity_poly.entity_id
_entity_poly.type
_entity_poly.pdbx_seq_one_letter_code
_entity_poly.pdbx_strand_id
1 'polypeptide(L)'
;MTASLIRGWSQRMEHVGQYAFGAALMIVEEGRHDIVALCVLCGRGMPAIVRAVVDTELFDWEVADVAAQRERVMDCLCWRV
;
A
#
# COMPACT_ATOMS: atom_id res chain seq x y z
N MET A 1 9.69 -11.30 -10.59
CA MET A 1 10.49 -10.12 -10.18
C MET A 1 9.67 -9.10 -9.38
N THR A 2 8.43 -8.82 -9.76
CA THR A 2 7.59 -7.80 -9.08
C THR A 2 7.37 -8.10 -7.59
N ALA A 3 7.09 -9.36 -7.21
CA ALA A 3 6.94 -9.74 -5.80
C ALA A 3 8.19 -9.49 -4.94
N SER A 4 9.41 -9.65 -5.50
CA SER A 4 10.66 -9.33 -4.77
C SER A 4 10.88 -7.84 -4.59
N LEU A 5 10.40 -7.01 -5.54
CA LEU A 5 10.43 -5.54 -5.40
C LEU A 5 9.50 -5.08 -4.29
N ILE A 6 8.27 -5.60 -4.24
CA ILE A 6 7.30 -5.31 -3.18
C ILE A 6 7.88 -5.73 -1.82
N ARG A 7 8.46 -6.94 -1.73
CA ARG A 7 9.12 -7.40 -0.51
C ARG A 7 10.25 -6.47 -0.07
N GLY A 8 11.11 -6.05 -1.01
CA GLY A 8 12.20 -5.12 -0.71
C GLY A 8 11.70 -3.76 -0.21
N TRP A 9 10.65 -3.23 -0.82
CA TRP A 9 10.01 -2.00 -0.36
C TRP A 9 9.37 -2.17 1.04
N SER A 10 8.67 -3.28 1.28
CA SER A 10 8.11 -3.60 2.61
C SER A 10 9.18 -3.71 3.70
N GLN A 11 10.35 -4.26 3.39
CA GLN A 11 11.48 -4.30 4.33
C GLN A 11 11.97 -2.89 4.67
N ARG A 12 12.02 -1.96 3.71
CA ARG A 12 12.36 -0.57 4.01
C ARG A 12 11.28 0.11 4.87
N MET A 13 10.02 -0.26 4.70
CA MET A 13 8.89 0.22 5.52
C MET A 13 8.84 -0.38 6.93
N GLU A 14 9.70 -1.34 7.29
CA GLU A 14 9.60 -2.06 8.58
C GLU A 14 9.68 -1.12 9.80
N HIS A 15 10.56 -0.11 9.76
CA HIS A 15 10.67 0.92 10.81
C HIS A 15 9.44 1.85 10.91
N VAL A 16 8.60 1.87 9.88
CA VAL A 16 7.32 2.59 9.84
C VAL A 16 6.19 1.73 10.42
N GLY A 17 6.35 0.40 10.49
CA GLY A 17 5.31 -0.54 10.90
C GLY A 17 4.72 -0.31 12.30
N GLN A 18 5.44 0.41 13.17
CA GLN A 18 4.91 0.87 14.46
C GLN A 18 3.77 1.92 14.35
N TYR A 19 3.63 2.58 13.20
CA TYR A 19 2.64 3.62 12.92
C TYR A 19 1.80 3.34 11.67
N ALA A 20 2.02 2.20 11.03
CA ALA A 20 1.45 1.87 9.74
C ALA A 20 1.03 0.39 9.69
N PHE A 21 -0.17 0.14 9.17
CA PHE A 21 -0.64 -1.19 8.85
C PHE A 21 -1.18 -1.20 7.42
N GLY A 22 -1.01 -2.28 6.67
CA GLY A 22 -1.51 -2.31 5.32
C GLY A 22 -1.38 -3.66 4.64
N ALA A 23 -2.02 -3.77 3.48
CA ALA A 23 -1.93 -4.91 2.59
C ALA A 23 -1.57 -4.40 1.19
N ALA A 24 -0.63 -5.08 0.53
CA ALA A 24 -0.32 -4.86 -0.88
C ALA A 24 -0.65 -6.13 -1.66
N LEU A 25 -1.49 -5.99 -2.67
CA LEU A 25 -1.91 -7.03 -3.58
C LEU A 25 -1.25 -6.80 -4.94
N MET A 26 -0.69 -7.87 -5.49
CA MET A 26 -0.15 -7.87 -6.84
C MET A 26 -1.16 -8.59 -7.74
N ILE A 27 -1.79 -7.84 -8.63
CA ILE A 27 -2.72 -8.37 -9.62
C ILE A 27 -1.91 -8.66 -10.88
N VAL A 28 -1.99 -9.91 -11.34
CA VAL A 28 -1.24 -10.37 -12.51
C VAL A 28 -2.24 -10.75 -13.60
N GLU A 29 -2.29 -9.94 -14.65
CA GLU A 29 -2.97 -10.28 -15.90
C GLU A 29 -1.93 -10.52 -16.99
N GLU A 30 -2.32 -11.19 -18.08
CA GLU A 30 -1.40 -11.55 -19.17
C GLU A 30 -0.72 -10.29 -19.75
N GLY A 31 0.56 -10.11 -19.43
CA GLY A 31 1.39 -8.98 -19.88
C GLY A 31 1.35 -7.72 -19.01
N ARG A 32 0.54 -7.65 -17.93
CA ARG A 32 0.50 -6.50 -17.01
C ARG A 32 0.56 -6.93 -15.54
N HIS A 33 1.37 -6.22 -14.77
CA HIS A 33 1.44 -6.37 -13.32
C HIS A 33 1.00 -5.06 -12.69
N ASP A 34 -0.12 -5.09 -11.97
CA ASP A 34 -0.58 -3.97 -11.18
C ASP A 34 -0.38 -4.26 -9.70
N ILE A 35 -0.06 -3.22 -8.95
CA ILE A 35 0.11 -3.28 -7.50
C ILE A 35 -0.95 -2.37 -6.90
N VAL A 36 -1.83 -2.96 -6.09
CA VAL A 36 -2.85 -2.22 -5.35
C VAL A 36 -2.52 -2.37 -3.87
N ALA A 37 -2.34 -1.24 -3.17
CA ALA A 37 -2.02 -1.24 -1.76
C ALA A 37 -3.03 -0.42 -0.96
N LEU A 38 -3.46 -0.98 0.18
CA LEU A 38 -4.19 -0.28 1.22
C LEU A 38 -3.24 -0.05 2.40
N CYS A 39 -3.05 1.20 2.82
CA CYS A 39 -2.28 1.54 4.01
C CYS A 39 -3.11 2.40 4.97
N VAL A 40 -3.19 1.95 6.22
CA VAL A 40 -3.69 2.69 7.38
C VAL A 40 -2.49 3.29 8.09
N LEU A 41 -2.44 4.62 8.14
CA LEU A 41 -1.33 5.37 8.72
C LEU A 41 -1.84 6.20 9.90
N CYS A 42 -1.12 6.18 11.02
CA CYS A 42 -1.43 7.02 12.17
C CYS A 42 -1.09 8.48 11.86
N GLY A 43 -2.10 9.32 11.64
CA GLY A 43 -1.94 10.74 11.40
C GLY A 43 -2.93 11.28 10.38
N ARG A 44 -2.71 12.53 9.94
CA ARG A 44 -3.51 13.15 8.88
C ARG A 44 -2.66 13.30 7.63
N GLY A 45 -3.17 12.78 6.51
CA GLY A 45 -2.47 12.82 5.23
C GLY A 45 -1.26 11.88 5.20
N MET A 46 -0.35 12.13 4.27
CA MET A 46 0.85 11.32 4.08
C MET A 46 1.93 11.70 5.11
N PRO A 47 2.28 10.82 6.07
CA PRO A 47 3.30 11.09 7.08
C PRO A 47 4.70 11.28 6.47
N ALA A 48 5.48 12.22 7.01
CA ALA A 48 6.84 12.50 6.54
C ALA A 48 7.76 11.26 6.60
N ILE A 49 7.56 10.40 7.61
CA ILE A 49 8.31 9.15 7.77
C ILE A 49 8.09 8.17 6.60
N VAL A 50 6.87 8.12 6.04
CA VAL A 50 6.55 7.28 4.86
C VAL A 50 7.17 7.90 3.60
N ARG A 51 7.12 9.23 3.47
CA ARG A 51 7.74 9.95 2.34
C ARG A 51 9.25 9.77 2.27
N ALA A 52 9.91 9.58 3.42
CA ALA A 52 11.35 9.36 3.49
C ALA A 52 11.76 7.95 3.04
N VAL A 53 10.80 7.02 2.86
CA VAL A 53 11.10 5.68 2.36
C VAL A 53 11.38 5.72 0.86
N VAL A 54 12.51 5.12 0.48
CA VAL A 54 12.96 5.06 -0.92
C VAL A 54 11.91 4.37 -1.80
N ASP A 55 11.66 4.96 -2.97
CA ASP A 55 10.69 4.53 -3.98
C ASP A 55 9.21 4.72 -3.61
N THR A 56 8.89 5.34 -2.46
CA THR A 56 7.49 5.68 -2.10
C THR A 56 6.81 6.60 -3.12
N GLU A 57 7.59 7.42 -3.82
CA GLU A 57 7.12 8.33 -4.87
C GLU A 57 6.70 7.64 -6.18
N LEU A 58 7.03 6.35 -6.35
CA LEU A 58 6.58 5.56 -7.51
C LEU A 58 5.12 5.11 -7.39
N PHE A 59 4.50 5.27 -6.22
CA PHE A 59 3.11 4.92 -5.97
C PHE A 59 2.23 6.18 -5.98
N ASP A 60 1.05 6.06 -6.56
CA ASP A 60 0.00 7.08 -6.46
C ASP A 60 -0.70 6.96 -5.10
N TRP A 61 -0.53 7.98 -4.24
CA TRP A 61 -1.12 8.01 -2.91
C TRP A 61 -2.34 8.91 -2.84
N GLU A 62 -3.47 8.32 -2.47
CA GLU A 62 -4.70 9.04 -2.19
C GLU A 62 -5.09 8.88 -0.71
N VAL A 63 -5.48 9.98 -0.07
CA VAL A 63 -6.12 9.92 1.25
C VAL A 63 -7.58 9.58 1.04
N ALA A 64 -7.93 8.31 1.24
CA ALA A 64 -9.28 7.82 1.05
C ALA A 64 -10.21 8.17 2.24
N ASP A 65 -11.45 8.51 1.93
CA ASP A 65 -12.55 8.43 2.91
C ASP A 65 -12.91 6.95 3.12
N VAL A 66 -12.64 6.45 4.32
CA VAL A 66 -12.87 5.05 4.70
C VAL A 66 -14.34 4.65 4.56
N ALA A 67 -15.28 5.56 4.85
CA ALA A 67 -16.70 5.27 4.74
C ALA A 67 -17.12 5.13 3.26
N ALA A 68 -16.62 6.02 2.41
CA ALA A 68 -16.92 5.99 0.98
C ALA A 68 -16.24 4.81 0.26
N GLN A 69 -15.07 4.37 0.72
CA GLN A 69 -14.28 3.30 0.10
C GLN A 69 -14.44 1.93 0.81
N ARG A 70 -15.43 1.79 1.72
CA ARG A 70 -15.59 0.61 2.57
C ARG A 70 -15.57 -0.72 1.79
N GLU A 71 -16.26 -0.78 0.65
CA GLU A 71 -16.33 -1.99 -0.17
C GLU A 71 -14.95 -2.37 -0.73
N ARG A 72 -14.25 -1.43 -1.38
CA ARG A 72 -12.89 -1.63 -1.90
C ARG A 72 -11.88 -1.99 -0.81
N VAL A 73 -11.98 -1.36 0.37
CA VAL A 73 -11.16 -1.71 1.54
C VAL A 73 -11.42 -3.16 1.95
N MET A 74 -12.69 -3.57 2.02
CA MET A 74 -13.07 -4.94 2.36
C MET A 74 -12.61 -5.93 1.29
N ASP A 75 -12.74 -5.61 0.01
CA ASP A 75 -12.28 -6.48 -1.07
C ASP A 75 -10.76 -6.67 -1.02
N CYS A 76 -10.01 -5.60 -0.76
CA CYS A 76 -8.58 -5.68 -0.56
C CYS A 76 -8.19 -6.49 0.69
N LEU A 77 -8.89 -6.33 1.82
CA LEU A 77 -8.57 -7.04 3.07
C LEU A 77 -9.01 -8.51 3.04
N CYS A 78 -10.07 -8.83 2.31
CA CYS A 78 -10.59 -10.20 2.15
C CYS A 78 -10.06 -10.90 0.89
N TRP A 79 -9.17 -10.27 0.13
CA TRP A 79 -8.57 -10.79 -1.11
C TRP A 79 -9.61 -11.19 -2.17
N ARG A 80 -10.65 -10.36 -2.34
CA ARG A 80 -11.73 -10.55 -3.33
C ARG A 80 -11.56 -9.71 -4.59
N VAL A 81 -10.33 -9.25 -4.83
CA VAL A 81 -9.95 -8.32 -5.89
C VAL A 81 -10.01 -8.98 -7.26
#